data_AF-A0A5C7LPC2-F1
#
_entry.id   AF-A0A5C7LPC2-F1
#
_cell.length_a   1.000
_cell.length_b   1.000
_cell.length_c   1.000
_cell.angle_alpha   90.00
_cell.angle_beta   90.00
_cell.angle_gamma   90.00
#
_symmetry.space_group_name_H-M   'P 1'
#
loop_
_entity.id
_entity.type
_entity.pdbx_description
1 polymer ?
#
loop_
_entity_poly.entity_id
_entity_poly.type
_entity_poly.pdbx_seq_one_letter_code
_entity_poly.pdbx_strand_id
1 'polypeptide(L)'
;MVNAPDWFLAPMLCKTTQRETLDTHGKWDGYIAEPKHDGTRCLAVRFAGESVRLFSRSGQDYTDHVPHLVNELNAWMPSDEDAIVDGELAIISDTFDLGGKRVPVTDFNKTMRVMGSGAEKARDRQKEFGKNITFIIYDIPQWNGRDLTGEHFTDRRKTLKHSFTFGSEHLFLNPQFTDPTRFGELFDTLVEHDVEGIIIKNATSLYVFEGRPNSTWFKVKAAVTMDMVVTGFTDGTGKYEGMIGALEFGRYTDDGVVYVGRCSGMTDALRKEMSDDRDSFIGRVVEIKSNELCGSKEYRSPRHPQFVCFRTDKLPEQCLGEELKQDKDA
;
A
#
# COMPACT_ATOMS: atom_id res chain seq x y z
N MET A 1 -3.44 -14.00 -15.00
CA MET A 1 -4.11 -14.02 -13.69
C MET A 1 -4.49 -15.45 -13.42
N VAL A 2 -4.08 -16.04 -12.31
CA VAL A 2 -4.41 -17.44 -12.00
C VAL A 2 -5.74 -17.41 -11.27
N ASN A 3 -6.78 -18.02 -11.84
CA ASN A 3 -8.14 -18.20 -11.27
C ASN A 3 -9.11 -16.99 -11.29
N ALA A 4 -8.85 -15.93 -12.07
CA ALA A 4 -9.85 -14.87 -12.26
C ALA A 4 -10.94 -15.33 -13.25
N PRO A 5 -12.23 -15.03 -13.03
CA PRO A 5 -13.27 -15.23 -14.04
C PRO A 5 -12.97 -14.46 -15.34
N ASP A 6 -13.43 -14.96 -16.49
CA ASP A 6 -13.15 -14.35 -17.81
C ASP A 6 -13.69 -12.91 -17.96
N TRP A 7 -14.72 -12.55 -17.19
CA TRP A 7 -15.30 -11.22 -17.15
C TRP A 7 -14.58 -10.26 -16.20
N PHE A 8 -13.66 -10.75 -15.36
CA PHE A 8 -13.03 -9.94 -14.33
C PHE A 8 -12.01 -8.97 -14.94
N LEU A 9 -12.24 -7.68 -14.70
CA LEU A 9 -11.32 -6.62 -15.08
C LEU A 9 -10.54 -6.14 -13.85
N ALA A 10 -9.21 -6.10 -13.98
CA ALA A 10 -8.35 -5.66 -12.88
C ALA A 10 -8.60 -4.17 -12.54
N PRO A 11 -8.66 -3.80 -11.25
CA PRO A 11 -9.03 -2.45 -10.85
C PRO A 11 -7.94 -1.42 -11.15
N MET A 12 -8.33 -0.14 -11.16
CA MET A 12 -7.47 1.00 -11.49
C MET A 12 -6.24 1.09 -10.57
N LEU A 13 -5.02 1.10 -11.13
CA LEU A 13 -3.79 1.13 -10.32
C LEU A 13 -3.38 2.54 -9.89
N CYS A 14 -2.27 2.66 -9.17
CA CYS A 14 -1.65 3.95 -8.81
C CYS A 14 -0.23 4.06 -9.37
N LYS A 15 0.16 5.28 -9.75
CA LYS A 15 1.55 5.71 -9.96
C LYS A 15 2.19 6.03 -8.62
N THR A 16 3.49 5.83 -8.46
CA THR A 16 4.22 6.25 -7.26
C THR A 16 4.69 7.69 -7.44
N THR A 17 4.54 8.52 -6.40
CA THR A 17 5.21 9.83 -6.29
C THR A 17 5.87 9.96 -4.90
N GLN A 18 6.63 11.04 -4.68
CA GLN A 18 7.44 11.23 -3.48
C GLN A 18 6.84 12.28 -2.54
N ARG A 19 7.16 12.22 -1.25
CA ARG A 19 6.63 13.10 -0.21
C ARG A 19 6.90 14.59 -0.49
N GLU A 20 8.07 14.91 -1.02
CA GLU A 20 8.49 16.28 -1.36
C GLU A 20 7.59 16.90 -2.42
N THR A 21 6.95 16.06 -3.25
CA THR A 21 6.02 16.56 -4.26
C THR A 21 4.73 17.08 -3.67
N LEU A 22 4.36 16.71 -2.43
CA LEU A 22 3.14 17.17 -1.77
C LEU A 22 3.16 18.67 -1.48
N ASP A 23 4.33 19.23 -1.22
CA ASP A 23 4.51 20.66 -0.91
C ASP A 23 4.77 21.52 -2.16
N THR A 24 4.75 20.91 -3.34
CA THR A 24 4.96 21.64 -4.59
C THR A 24 3.73 22.48 -4.92
N HIS A 25 3.88 23.81 -4.81
CA HIS A 25 2.80 24.77 -5.08
C HIS A 25 2.16 24.56 -6.46
N GLY A 26 0.82 24.50 -6.49
CA GLY A 26 0.01 24.34 -7.71
C GLY A 26 0.02 22.94 -8.35
N LYS A 27 0.88 22.03 -7.91
CA LYS A 27 1.01 20.69 -8.52
C LYS A 27 -0.25 19.84 -8.34
N TRP A 28 -0.91 19.98 -7.19
CA TRP A 28 -2.05 19.17 -6.79
C TRP A 28 -3.38 19.93 -6.84
N ASP A 29 -3.44 21.06 -7.53
CA ASP A 29 -4.67 21.80 -7.74
C ASP A 29 -5.70 20.92 -8.49
N GLY A 30 -6.92 20.85 -7.97
CA GLY A 30 -7.96 19.96 -8.49
C GLY A 30 -7.79 18.49 -8.12
N TYR A 31 -6.89 18.14 -7.19
CA TYR A 31 -6.77 16.81 -6.64
C TYR A 31 -7.39 16.69 -5.25
N ILE A 32 -7.71 15.46 -4.87
CA ILE A 32 -8.26 15.06 -3.57
C ILE A 32 -7.34 14.00 -2.99
N ALA A 33 -7.03 14.11 -1.69
CA ALA A 33 -6.28 13.11 -0.96
C ALA A 33 -7.21 12.20 -0.14
N GLU A 34 -6.86 10.93 -0.06
CA GLU A 34 -7.49 9.93 0.81
C GLU A 34 -6.39 9.16 1.56
N PRO A 35 -6.62 8.73 2.81
CA PRO A 35 -5.68 7.85 3.51
C PRO A 35 -5.40 6.59 2.70
N LYS A 36 -4.13 6.21 2.63
CA LYS A 36 -3.70 4.94 2.05
C LYS A 36 -3.71 3.88 3.14
N HIS A 37 -4.55 2.88 2.96
CA HIS A 37 -4.66 1.73 3.87
C HIS A 37 -3.75 0.60 3.44
N ASP A 38 -3.23 -0.12 4.44
CA ASP A 38 -2.39 -1.30 4.24
C ASP A 38 -3.22 -2.56 4.50
N GLY A 39 -3.66 -3.20 3.42
CA GLY A 39 -4.55 -4.34 3.48
C GLY A 39 -4.56 -5.14 2.19
N THR A 40 -5.74 -5.64 1.82
CA THR A 40 -5.97 -6.34 0.57
C THR A 40 -7.06 -5.67 -0.25
N ARG A 41 -6.68 -4.97 -1.32
CA ARG A 41 -7.64 -4.40 -2.28
C ARG A 41 -8.66 -5.41 -2.75
N CYS A 42 -9.92 -5.00 -2.75
CA CYS A 42 -11.06 -5.81 -3.10
C CYS A 42 -12.09 -5.04 -3.94
N LEU A 43 -12.59 -5.71 -4.98
CA LEU A 43 -13.81 -5.33 -5.68
C LEU A 43 -14.97 -6.16 -5.13
N ALA A 44 -15.99 -5.48 -4.61
CA ALA A 44 -17.29 -6.09 -4.36
C ALA A 44 -18.14 -5.96 -5.61
N VAL A 45 -18.58 -7.10 -6.15
CA VAL A 45 -19.33 -7.20 -7.40
C VAL A 45 -20.65 -7.88 -7.12
N ARG A 46 -21.74 -7.29 -7.61
CA ARG A 46 -23.06 -7.89 -7.62
C ARG A 46 -23.61 -7.85 -9.04
N PHE A 47 -24.03 -9.01 -9.54
CA PHE A 47 -24.88 -9.09 -10.72
C PHE A 47 -26.34 -9.07 -10.29
N ALA A 48 -27.22 -8.50 -11.12
CA ALA A 48 -28.65 -8.43 -10.87
C ALA A 48 -29.23 -9.78 -10.42
N GLY A 49 -29.89 -9.80 -9.26
CA GLY A 49 -30.50 -11.00 -8.69
C GLY A 49 -29.53 -11.99 -8.01
N GLU A 50 -28.23 -11.72 -8.02
CA GLU A 50 -27.21 -12.57 -7.40
C GLU A 50 -26.75 -12.03 -6.03
N SER A 51 -26.02 -12.88 -5.29
CA SER A 51 -25.29 -12.46 -4.08
C SER A 51 -24.02 -11.70 -4.45
N VAL A 52 -23.63 -10.76 -3.60
CA VAL A 52 -22.34 -10.08 -3.67
C VAL A 52 -21.20 -11.10 -3.62
N ARG A 53 -20.19 -10.88 -4.45
CA ARG A 53 -18.91 -11.60 -4.47
C ARG A 53 -17.75 -10.62 -4.32
N LEU A 54 -16.67 -11.09 -3.71
CA LEU A 54 -15.50 -10.28 -3.37
C LEU A 54 -14.25 -10.78 -4.09
N PHE A 55 -13.64 -9.92 -4.89
CA PHE A 55 -12.47 -10.28 -5.69
C PHE A 55 -11.27 -9.43 -5.35
N SER A 56 -10.12 -10.08 -5.16
CA SER A 56 -8.84 -9.40 -4.99
C SER A 56 -8.44 -8.63 -6.25
N ARG A 57 -7.42 -7.78 -6.14
CA ARG A 57 -6.78 -7.14 -7.30
C ARG A 57 -6.41 -8.10 -8.44
N SER A 58 -6.06 -9.35 -8.14
CA SER A 58 -5.66 -10.36 -9.13
C SER A 58 -6.79 -11.30 -9.55
N GLY A 59 -8.03 -11.04 -9.10
CA GLY A 59 -9.21 -11.85 -9.37
C GLY A 59 -9.37 -13.07 -8.47
N GLN A 60 -8.64 -13.15 -7.35
CA GLN A 60 -8.87 -14.21 -6.36
C GLN A 60 -10.20 -13.96 -5.65
N ASP A 61 -11.06 -14.97 -5.61
CA ASP A 61 -12.33 -14.90 -4.88
C ASP A 61 -12.08 -15.03 -3.36
N TYR A 62 -12.59 -14.07 -2.59
CA TYR A 62 -12.54 -13.97 -1.14
C TYR A 62 -13.92 -14.03 -0.48
N THR A 63 -14.98 -14.33 -1.23
CA THR A 63 -16.36 -14.33 -0.74
C THR A 63 -16.53 -15.19 0.51
N ASP A 64 -15.93 -16.40 0.53
CA ASP A 64 -16.03 -17.33 1.65
C ASP A 64 -15.13 -16.99 2.85
N HIS A 65 -14.17 -16.08 2.68
CA HIS A 65 -13.26 -15.66 3.76
C HIS A 65 -13.96 -14.73 4.75
N VAL A 66 -14.93 -13.94 4.27
CA VAL A 66 -15.55 -12.84 5.01
C VAL A 66 -17.07 -12.82 4.83
N PRO A 67 -17.79 -13.90 5.20
CA PRO A 67 -19.24 -14.00 5.01
C PRO A 67 -20.03 -12.89 5.72
N HIS A 68 -19.49 -12.32 6.82
CA HIS A 68 -20.10 -11.16 7.49
C HIS A 68 -20.16 -9.94 6.58
N LEU A 69 -19.11 -9.67 5.79
CA LEU A 69 -19.11 -8.59 4.80
C LEU A 69 -20.07 -8.87 3.65
N VAL A 70 -20.14 -10.11 3.18
CA VAL A 70 -21.08 -10.50 2.12
C VAL A 70 -22.52 -10.21 2.56
N ASN A 71 -22.87 -10.52 3.81
CA ASN A 71 -24.19 -10.22 4.36
C ASN A 71 -24.49 -8.71 4.41
N GLU A 72 -23.56 -7.90 4.93
CA GLU A 72 -23.74 -6.44 4.99
C GLU A 72 -23.81 -5.81 3.59
N LEU A 73 -22.98 -6.28 2.66
CA LEU A 73 -22.98 -5.80 1.28
C LEU A 73 -24.25 -6.22 0.53
N ASN A 74 -24.77 -7.42 0.76
CA ASN A 74 -26.06 -7.86 0.19
C ASN A 74 -27.23 -6.99 0.64
N ALA A 75 -27.19 -6.48 1.88
CA ALA A 75 -28.18 -5.57 2.42
C ALA A 75 -28.04 -4.13 1.91
N TRP A 76 -26.81 -3.70 1.62
CA TRP A 76 -26.52 -2.33 1.19
C TRP A 76 -26.59 -2.13 -0.34
N MET A 77 -26.08 -3.09 -1.13
CA MET A 77 -26.00 -2.98 -2.58
C MET A 77 -27.36 -3.29 -3.24
N PRO A 78 -27.70 -2.65 -4.39
CA PRO A 78 -28.97 -2.89 -5.10
C PRO A 78 -29.17 -4.36 -5.43
N SER A 79 -30.37 -4.92 -5.18
CA SER A 79 -30.63 -6.35 -5.36
C SER A 79 -30.82 -6.80 -6.80
N ASP A 80 -31.46 -5.95 -7.59
CA ASP A 80 -31.98 -6.31 -8.91
C ASP A 80 -31.18 -5.69 -10.04
N GLU A 81 -30.04 -5.08 -9.71
CA GLU A 81 -29.23 -4.30 -10.63
C GLU A 81 -27.74 -4.56 -10.39
N ASP A 82 -26.94 -4.42 -11.45
CA ASP A 82 -25.50 -4.59 -11.35
C ASP A 82 -24.85 -3.47 -10.52
N ALA A 83 -23.85 -3.84 -9.72
CA ALA A 83 -23.09 -2.91 -8.91
C ALA A 83 -21.65 -3.39 -8.68
N ILE A 84 -20.71 -2.43 -8.70
CA ILE A 84 -19.29 -2.65 -8.43
C ILE A 84 -18.82 -1.57 -7.46
N VAL A 85 -18.18 -1.99 -6.38
CA VAL A 85 -17.63 -1.13 -5.34
C VAL A 85 -16.15 -1.48 -5.14
N ASP A 86 -15.28 -0.47 -5.05
CA ASP A 86 -13.83 -0.63 -4.91
C ASP A 86 -13.36 -0.12 -3.54
N GLY A 87 -12.51 -0.92 -2.89
CA GLY A 87 -12.08 -0.66 -1.53
C GLY A 87 -10.90 -1.51 -1.08
N GLU A 88 -10.58 -1.42 0.20
CA GLU A 88 -9.53 -2.18 0.87
C GLU A 88 -10.14 -3.08 1.96
N LEU A 89 -9.82 -4.37 1.96
CA LEU A 89 -10.11 -5.26 3.08
C LEU A 89 -8.98 -5.15 4.11
N ALA A 90 -9.30 -4.75 5.32
CA ALA A 90 -8.33 -4.63 6.41
C ALA A 90 -8.96 -4.86 7.79
N ILE A 91 -8.17 -5.38 8.73
CA ILE A 91 -8.50 -5.31 10.15
C ILE A 91 -8.18 -3.90 10.63
N ILE A 92 -9.17 -3.21 11.19
CA ILE A 92 -8.98 -1.90 11.82
C ILE A 92 -8.52 -2.11 13.27
N SER A 93 -7.29 -1.69 13.58
CA SER A 93 -6.73 -1.76 14.92
C SER A 93 -7.28 -0.64 15.81
N ASP A 94 -7.43 0.55 15.27
CA ASP A 94 -7.94 1.73 15.97
C ASP A 94 -8.51 2.75 14.97
N THR A 95 -9.14 3.81 15.47
CA THR A 95 -9.54 4.97 14.66
C THR A 95 -9.30 6.27 15.41
N PHE A 96 -8.85 7.31 14.70
CA PHE A 96 -8.65 8.64 15.27
C PHE A 96 -9.43 9.71 14.48
N ASP A 97 -9.63 10.88 15.08
CA ASP A 97 -10.22 12.03 14.39
C ASP A 97 -9.14 12.90 13.76
N LEU A 98 -9.33 13.24 12.48
CA LEU A 98 -8.50 14.21 11.78
C LEU A 98 -9.39 15.21 11.04
N GLY A 99 -9.56 16.39 11.63
CA GLY A 99 -10.38 17.46 11.05
C GLY A 99 -11.87 17.11 10.98
N GLY A 100 -12.41 16.46 12.01
CA GLY A 100 -13.81 16.03 12.07
C GLY A 100 -14.12 14.81 11.20
N LYS A 101 -13.09 14.07 10.79
CA LYS A 101 -13.19 12.84 10.00
C LYS A 101 -12.54 11.71 10.75
N ARG A 102 -13.27 10.61 10.93
CA ARG A 102 -12.73 9.37 11.47
C ARG A 102 -11.82 8.72 10.43
N VAL A 103 -10.57 8.48 10.80
CA VAL A 103 -9.55 7.81 9.98
C VAL A 103 -9.24 6.45 10.61
N PRO A 104 -9.30 5.33 9.86
CA PRO A 104 -8.96 4.03 10.40
C PRO A 104 -7.45 3.77 10.32
N VAL A 105 -6.91 3.17 11.39
CA VAL A 105 -5.56 2.60 11.43
C VAL A 105 -5.69 1.09 11.19
N THR A 106 -4.91 0.56 10.25
CA THR A 106 -5.05 -0.83 9.77
C THR A 106 -3.92 -1.74 10.25
N ASP A 107 -4.24 -2.95 10.70
CA ASP A 107 -3.27 -3.99 11.06
C ASP A 107 -2.98 -4.88 9.85
N PHE A 108 -1.95 -4.52 9.07
CA PHE A 108 -1.56 -5.26 7.88
C PHE A 108 -1.19 -6.71 8.18
N ASN A 109 -0.47 -6.96 9.26
CA ASN A 109 0.00 -8.30 9.61
C ASN A 109 -1.16 -9.25 9.90
N LYS A 110 -2.14 -8.82 10.71
CA LYS A 110 -3.36 -9.62 10.94
C LYS A 110 -4.19 -9.75 9.66
N THR A 111 -4.31 -8.67 8.88
CA THR A 111 -5.04 -8.69 7.61
C THR A 111 -4.47 -9.75 6.66
N MET A 112 -3.15 -9.76 6.46
CA MET A 112 -2.49 -10.76 5.61
C MET A 112 -2.58 -12.17 6.16
N ARG A 113 -2.56 -12.34 7.49
CA ARG A 113 -2.84 -13.64 8.11
C ARG A 113 -4.26 -14.10 7.77
N VAL A 114 -5.27 -13.24 7.73
CA VAL A 114 -6.63 -13.65 7.34
C VAL A 114 -6.71 -13.91 5.83
N MET A 115 -6.40 -12.91 5.02
CA MET A 115 -6.63 -12.92 3.57
C MET A 115 -5.66 -13.83 2.81
N GLY A 116 -4.48 -14.09 3.36
CA GLY A 116 -3.49 -15.00 2.79
C GLY A 116 -3.72 -16.49 3.12
N SER A 117 -4.81 -16.85 3.81
CA SER A 117 -5.19 -18.25 4.08
C SER A 117 -6.37 -18.72 3.23
N GLY A 118 -6.67 -20.02 3.26
CA GLY A 118 -7.96 -20.55 2.82
C GLY A 118 -9.12 -20.08 3.72
N ALA A 119 -10.34 -20.12 3.17
CA ALA A 119 -11.53 -19.50 3.75
C ALA A 119 -11.86 -19.94 5.19
N GLU A 120 -11.77 -21.24 5.49
CA GLU A 120 -12.02 -21.76 6.85
C GLU A 120 -11.07 -21.14 7.88
N LYS A 121 -9.77 -21.20 7.60
CA LYS A 121 -8.73 -20.63 8.47
C LYS A 121 -8.81 -19.11 8.56
N ALA A 122 -9.27 -18.44 7.51
CA ALA A 122 -9.52 -17.00 7.53
C ALA A 122 -10.62 -16.64 8.55
N ARG A 123 -11.70 -17.41 8.62
CA ARG A 123 -12.78 -17.22 9.60
C ARG A 123 -12.31 -17.51 11.02
N ASP A 124 -11.52 -18.56 11.22
CA ASP A 124 -11.00 -18.89 12.55
C ASP A 124 -10.01 -17.85 13.07
N ARG A 125 -9.14 -17.31 12.20
CA ARG A 125 -8.20 -16.24 12.55
C ARG A 125 -8.91 -14.95 12.99
N GLN A 126 -10.01 -14.58 12.34
CA GLN A 126 -10.79 -13.40 12.75
C GLN A 126 -11.38 -13.58 14.15
N LYS A 127 -11.87 -14.79 14.48
CA LYS A 127 -12.31 -15.13 15.84
C LYS A 127 -11.17 -15.09 16.84
N GLU A 128 -10.01 -15.68 16.50
CA GLU A 128 -8.79 -15.67 17.33
C GLU A 128 -8.34 -14.25 17.65
N PHE A 129 -8.37 -13.35 16.65
CA PHE A 129 -7.96 -11.96 16.84
C PHE A 129 -9.00 -11.10 17.55
N GLY A 130 -10.24 -11.59 17.74
CA GLY A 130 -11.36 -10.81 18.26
C GLY A 130 -11.71 -9.60 17.38
N LYS A 131 -11.30 -9.61 16.11
CA LYS A 131 -11.51 -8.52 15.15
C LYS A 131 -11.77 -9.10 13.75
N ASN A 132 -12.84 -8.61 13.12
CA ASN A 132 -13.20 -8.97 11.76
C ASN A 132 -12.54 -8.03 10.74
N ILE A 133 -12.44 -8.50 9.50
CA ILE A 133 -12.08 -7.67 8.35
C ILE A 133 -13.19 -6.65 8.10
N THR A 134 -12.80 -5.39 7.93
CA THR A 134 -13.63 -4.27 7.47
C THR A 134 -13.35 -3.99 6.00
N PHE A 135 -14.37 -3.63 5.22
CA PHE A 135 -14.22 -3.13 3.86
C PHE A 135 -14.21 -1.60 3.85
N ILE A 136 -13.02 -1.03 3.62
CA ILE A 136 -12.79 0.41 3.57
C ILE A 136 -12.98 0.88 2.13
N ILE A 137 -14.13 1.49 1.85
CA ILE A 137 -14.63 1.77 0.50
C ILE A 137 -14.22 3.17 0.05
N TYR A 138 -13.69 3.27 -1.17
CA TYR A 138 -13.17 4.52 -1.73
C TYR A 138 -13.59 4.84 -3.17
N ASP A 139 -14.27 3.95 -3.89
CA ASP A 139 -14.85 4.26 -5.20
C ASP A 139 -16.04 3.35 -5.55
N ILE A 140 -16.82 3.74 -6.57
CA ILE A 140 -18.02 3.05 -7.03
C ILE A 140 -18.08 3.03 -8.57
N PRO A 141 -17.38 2.10 -9.25
CA PRO A 141 -17.36 2.06 -10.71
C PRO A 141 -18.72 1.81 -11.38
N GLN A 142 -19.63 1.10 -10.70
CA GLN A 142 -20.97 0.81 -11.21
C GLN A 142 -21.96 0.80 -10.05
N TRP A 143 -23.13 1.40 -10.22
CA TRP A 143 -24.16 1.40 -9.18
C TRP A 143 -25.56 1.41 -9.78
N ASN A 144 -26.41 0.50 -9.31
CA ASN A 144 -27.81 0.42 -9.70
C ASN A 144 -27.97 0.37 -11.24
N GLY A 145 -27.21 -0.53 -11.88
CA GLY A 145 -27.24 -0.78 -13.31
C GLY A 145 -26.51 0.28 -14.16
N ARG A 146 -26.09 1.40 -13.56
CA ARG A 146 -25.37 2.47 -14.26
C ARG A 146 -23.86 2.26 -14.20
N ASP A 147 -23.23 2.25 -15.38
CA ASP A 147 -21.78 2.39 -15.51
C ASP A 147 -21.37 3.83 -15.18
N LEU A 148 -20.54 3.99 -14.15
CA LEU A 148 -20.03 5.27 -13.67
C LEU A 148 -18.55 5.48 -14.05
N THR A 149 -17.93 4.53 -14.75
CA THR A 149 -16.48 4.60 -15.08
C THR A 149 -16.12 5.82 -15.90
N GLY A 150 -17.04 6.26 -16.78
CA GLY A 150 -16.95 7.48 -17.58
C GLY A 150 -17.32 8.77 -16.85
N GLU A 151 -17.71 8.71 -15.57
CA GLU A 151 -17.99 9.90 -14.76
C GLU A 151 -16.74 10.38 -14.00
N HIS A 152 -16.70 11.67 -13.68
CA HIS A 152 -15.63 12.25 -12.87
C HIS A 152 -15.57 11.61 -11.47
N PHE A 153 -14.36 11.47 -10.92
CA PHE A 153 -14.15 10.91 -9.58
C PHE A 153 -15.01 11.58 -8.51
N THR A 154 -15.16 12.89 -8.55
CA THR A 154 -16.01 13.61 -7.59
C THR A 154 -17.50 13.24 -7.71
N ASP A 155 -18.00 12.94 -8.91
CA ASP A 155 -19.39 12.54 -9.11
C ASP A 155 -19.62 11.09 -8.67
N ARG A 156 -18.69 10.18 -8.98
CA ARG A 156 -18.69 8.83 -8.41
C ARG A 156 -18.68 8.86 -6.87
N ARG A 157 -17.86 9.72 -6.27
CA ARG A 157 -17.80 9.85 -4.80
C ARG A 157 -19.05 10.48 -4.19
N LYS A 158 -19.74 11.38 -4.89
CA LYS A 158 -21.07 11.83 -4.47
C LYS A 158 -22.08 10.68 -4.48
N THR A 159 -22.11 9.88 -5.54
CA THR A 159 -22.97 8.68 -5.63
C THR A 159 -22.67 7.69 -4.51
N LEU A 160 -21.39 7.40 -4.26
CA LEU A 160 -20.99 6.54 -3.16
C LEU A 160 -21.43 7.11 -1.81
N LYS A 161 -21.16 8.39 -1.52
CA LYS A 161 -21.55 9.00 -0.26
C LYS A 161 -23.07 9.05 -0.06
N HIS A 162 -23.84 9.28 -1.12
CA HIS A 162 -25.31 9.34 -1.06
C HIS A 162 -25.93 7.95 -0.85
N SER A 163 -25.36 6.92 -1.46
CA SER A 163 -25.80 5.54 -1.31
C SER A 163 -25.32 4.88 -0.01
N PHE A 164 -24.23 5.37 0.59
CA PHE A 164 -23.62 4.74 1.74
C PHE A 164 -24.48 4.82 3.01
N THR A 165 -24.75 3.66 3.61
CA THR A 165 -25.41 3.57 4.92
C THR A 165 -24.38 3.76 6.04
N PHE A 166 -24.39 4.92 6.68
CA PHE A 166 -23.56 5.17 7.86
C PHE A 166 -24.00 4.30 9.05
N GLY A 167 -23.02 3.80 9.83
CA GLY A 167 -23.28 2.99 11.02
C GLY A 167 -23.22 1.47 10.82
N SER A 168 -22.81 1.00 9.63
CA SER A 168 -22.41 -0.39 9.41
C SER A 168 -21.26 -0.81 10.34
N GLU A 169 -21.25 -2.08 10.73
CA GLU A 169 -20.23 -2.63 11.62
C GLU A 169 -18.90 -2.84 10.89
N HIS A 170 -18.96 -3.30 9.63
CA HIS A 170 -17.78 -3.70 8.87
C HIS A 170 -17.64 -3.02 7.49
N LEU A 171 -18.46 -2.03 7.16
CA LEU A 171 -18.26 -1.14 6.01
C LEU A 171 -17.80 0.23 6.50
N PHE A 172 -16.73 0.74 5.91
CA PHE A 172 -16.14 2.02 6.30
C PHE A 172 -15.94 2.90 5.07
N LEU A 173 -16.51 4.10 5.06
CA LEU A 173 -16.29 5.05 3.98
C LEU A 173 -14.95 5.77 4.17
N ASN A 174 -13.99 5.59 3.25
CA ASN A 174 -12.69 6.24 3.34
C ASN A 174 -12.85 7.78 3.31
N PRO A 175 -12.30 8.55 4.26
CA PRO A 175 -12.43 10.01 4.27
C PRO A 175 -11.65 10.67 3.12
N GLN A 176 -12.13 11.84 2.71
CA GLN A 176 -11.52 12.69 1.68
C GLN A 176 -11.06 14.02 2.27
N PHE A 177 -9.88 14.47 1.83
CA PHE A 177 -9.28 15.76 2.15
C PHE A 177 -9.07 16.54 0.85
N THR A 178 -9.63 17.75 0.78
CA THR A 178 -9.79 18.50 -0.48
C THR A 178 -8.94 19.77 -0.54
N ASP A 179 -8.12 20.03 0.48
CA ASP A 179 -7.20 21.16 0.51
C ASP A 179 -5.79 20.70 0.09
N PRO A 180 -5.40 20.88 -1.19
CA PRO A 180 -4.10 20.43 -1.68
C PRO A 180 -2.93 21.16 -1.03
N THR A 181 -3.14 22.35 -0.45
CA THR A 181 -2.08 23.11 0.24
C THR A 181 -1.66 22.45 1.55
N ARG A 182 -2.47 21.52 2.08
CA ARG A 182 -2.23 20.80 3.32
C ARG A 182 -1.90 19.31 3.11
N PHE A 183 -1.65 18.87 1.88
CA PHE A 183 -1.35 17.46 1.62
C PHE A 183 -0.06 16.98 2.29
N GLY A 184 0.96 17.83 2.40
CA GLY A 184 2.19 17.50 3.15
C GLY A 184 1.91 17.25 4.63
N GLU A 185 1.26 18.22 5.30
CA GLU A 185 0.85 18.10 6.71
C GLU A 185 -0.06 16.89 6.93
N LEU A 186 -1.07 16.70 6.07
CA LEU A 186 -1.96 15.54 6.12
C LEU A 186 -1.18 14.23 6.05
N PHE A 187 -0.22 14.12 5.14
CA PHE A 187 0.60 12.92 5.02
C PHE A 187 1.41 12.68 6.30
N ASP A 188 2.07 13.71 6.83
CA ASP A 188 2.91 13.58 8.01
C ASP A 188 2.07 13.12 9.22
N THR A 189 0.91 13.75 9.45
CA THR A 189 -0.02 13.34 10.51
C THR A 189 -0.54 11.90 10.32
N LEU A 190 -0.88 11.50 9.09
CA LEU A 190 -1.32 10.12 8.83
C LEU A 190 -0.22 9.10 9.15
N VAL A 191 1.02 9.39 8.76
CA VAL A 191 2.18 8.53 9.03
C VAL A 191 2.51 8.46 10.53
N GLU A 192 2.42 9.58 11.25
CA GLU A 192 2.57 9.63 12.71
C GLU A 192 1.53 8.75 13.44
N HIS A 193 0.37 8.53 12.83
CA HIS A 193 -0.70 7.66 13.32
C HIS A 193 -0.68 6.25 12.69
N ASP A 194 0.47 5.78 12.20
CA ASP A 194 0.66 4.46 11.60
C ASP A 194 -0.22 4.17 10.37
N VAL A 195 -0.69 5.21 9.68
CA VAL A 195 -1.34 5.07 8.37
C VAL A 195 -0.26 5.14 7.27
N GLU A 196 -0.32 4.24 6.30
CA GLU A 196 0.75 3.99 5.32
C GLU A 196 1.15 5.23 4.48
N GLY A 197 0.22 6.17 4.32
CA GLY A 197 0.42 7.42 3.60
C GLY A 197 -0.89 7.92 2.97
N ILE A 198 -0.81 8.48 1.77
CA ILE A 198 -1.98 9.00 1.04
C ILE A 198 -2.06 8.51 -0.41
N ILE A 199 -3.30 8.41 -0.89
CA ILE A 199 -3.62 8.32 -2.31
C ILE A 199 -4.16 9.68 -2.76
N ILE A 200 -3.57 10.22 -3.82
CA ILE A 200 -3.98 11.48 -4.45
C ILE A 200 -4.70 11.15 -5.75
N LYS A 201 -5.92 11.65 -5.91
CA LYS A 201 -6.80 11.37 -7.05
C LYS A 201 -7.22 12.67 -7.71
N ASN A 202 -7.11 12.76 -9.03
CA ASN A 202 -7.61 13.92 -9.78
C ASN A 202 -9.15 13.94 -9.70
N ALA A 203 -9.74 15.07 -9.31
CA ALA A 203 -11.18 15.24 -9.10
C ALA A 203 -12.03 14.95 -10.35
N THR A 204 -11.46 15.14 -11.55
CA THR A 204 -12.12 14.90 -12.84
C THR A 204 -11.65 13.61 -13.52
N SER A 205 -10.84 12.79 -12.86
CA SER A 205 -10.40 11.52 -13.44
C SER A 205 -11.53 10.50 -13.58
N LEU A 206 -11.50 9.80 -14.71
CA LEU A 206 -12.33 8.63 -14.97
C LEU A 206 -11.78 7.40 -14.26
N TYR A 207 -12.63 6.40 -14.05
CA TYR A 207 -12.20 5.09 -13.57
C TYR A 207 -11.75 4.25 -14.77
N VAL A 208 -10.57 3.65 -14.69
CA VAL A 208 -10.01 2.84 -15.79
C VAL A 208 -9.60 1.48 -15.28
N PHE A 209 -10.23 0.44 -15.82
CA PHE A 209 -9.80 -0.93 -15.62
C PHE A 209 -8.51 -1.24 -16.41
N GLU A 210 -7.72 -2.21 -15.96
CA GLU A 210 -6.51 -2.72 -16.63
C GLU A 210 -5.32 -1.74 -16.81
N GLY A 211 -4.82 -1.20 -15.69
CA GLY A 211 -3.37 -1.01 -15.52
C GLY A 211 -2.79 0.41 -15.43
N ARG A 212 -1.46 0.45 -15.21
CA ARG A 212 -0.67 1.64 -14.81
C ARG A 212 -0.53 2.78 -15.82
N PRO A 213 -0.45 2.60 -17.15
CA PRO A 213 -0.15 3.74 -18.03
C PRO A 213 -1.25 4.81 -17.96
N ASN A 214 -2.50 4.37 -17.83
CA ASN A 214 -3.69 5.24 -17.80
C ASN A 214 -4.10 5.65 -16.38
N SER A 215 -3.38 5.20 -15.34
CA SER A 215 -3.65 5.58 -13.95
C SER A 215 -3.41 7.09 -13.75
N THR A 216 -4.40 7.75 -13.19
CA THR A 216 -4.32 9.15 -12.71
C THR A 216 -4.26 9.23 -11.18
N TRP A 217 -4.26 8.08 -10.49
CA TRP A 217 -4.08 8.00 -9.05
C TRP A 217 -2.58 7.95 -8.73
N PHE A 218 -2.19 8.68 -7.69
CA PHE A 218 -0.83 8.69 -7.19
C PHE A 218 -0.81 8.19 -5.76
N LYS A 219 0.13 7.32 -5.43
CA LYS A 219 0.39 6.91 -4.05
C LYS A 219 1.65 7.61 -3.53
N VAL A 220 1.58 8.08 -2.30
CA VAL A 220 2.71 8.55 -1.50
C VAL A 220 2.72 7.71 -0.24
N LYS A 221 3.88 7.13 0.08
CA LYS A 221 4.07 6.31 1.29
C LYS A 221 5.23 6.89 2.09
N ALA A 222 5.21 6.68 3.40
CA ALA A 222 6.41 6.85 4.19
C ALA A 222 7.49 5.90 3.66
N ALA A 223 8.64 6.45 3.27
CA ALA A 223 9.80 5.63 3.00
C ALA A 223 10.53 5.39 4.32
N VAL A 224 10.76 4.13 4.67
CA VAL A 224 11.68 3.81 5.76
C VAL A 224 13.08 3.91 5.18
N THR A 225 13.82 4.96 5.53
CA THR A 225 15.25 5.05 5.22
C THR A 225 16.05 4.38 6.33
N MET A 226 17.14 3.74 5.95
CA MET A 226 18.09 3.14 6.87
C MET A 226 19.49 3.35 6.32
N ASP A 227 20.42 3.69 7.20
CA ASP A 227 21.84 3.73 6.87
C ASP A 227 22.45 2.37 7.18
N MET A 228 23.01 1.74 6.16
CA MET A 228 23.55 0.38 6.19
C MET A 228 24.97 0.36 5.66
N VAL A 229 25.73 -0.67 6.04
CA VAL A 229 27.09 -0.89 5.54
C VAL A 229 27.03 -1.77 4.31
N VAL A 230 27.76 -1.40 3.25
CA VAL A 230 27.91 -2.25 2.06
C VAL A 230 28.70 -3.51 2.44
N THR A 231 28.08 -4.68 2.28
CA THR A 231 28.69 -5.99 2.58
C THR A 231 29.19 -6.71 1.34
N GLY A 232 28.72 -6.32 0.15
CA GLY A 232 29.06 -6.99 -1.09
C GLY A 232 28.13 -6.63 -2.24
N PHE A 233 28.14 -7.45 -3.29
CA PHE A 233 27.38 -7.23 -4.51
C PHE A 233 26.92 -8.55 -5.12
N THR A 234 25.72 -8.56 -5.70
CA THR A 234 25.26 -9.66 -6.55
C THR A 234 25.48 -9.30 -8.03
N ASP A 235 25.97 -10.24 -8.84
CA ASP A 235 26.13 -10.05 -10.29
C ASP A 235 24.79 -9.83 -11.01
N GLY A 236 24.81 -8.97 -12.01
CA GLY A 236 23.67 -8.63 -12.84
C GLY A 236 23.40 -9.69 -13.90
N THR A 237 22.13 -9.75 -14.34
CA THR A 237 21.68 -10.61 -15.44
C THR A 237 21.01 -9.77 -16.52
N GLY A 238 20.92 -10.31 -17.74
CA GLY A 238 20.28 -9.62 -18.87
C GLY A 238 21.01 -8.32 -19.21
N LYS A 239 20.31 -7.18 -19.13
CA LYS A 239 20.91 -5.87 -19.46
C LYS A 239 22.08 -5.45 -18.56
N TYR A 240 22.27 -6.14 -17.43
CA TYR A 240 23.34 -5.88 -16.46
C TYR A 240 24.37 -7.02 -16.39
N GLU A 241 24.40 -7.92 -17.36
CA GLU A 241 25.42 -8.96 -17.45
C GLU A 241 26.83 -8.33 -17.52
N GLY A 242 27.77 -8.86 -16.72
CA GLY A 242 29.11 -8.28 -16.56
C GLY A 242 29.17 -7.05 -15.63
N MET A 243 28.06 -6.63 -15.04
CA MET A 243 27.98 -5.51 -14.08
C MET A 243 27.30 -5.96 -12.78
N ILE A 244 27.33 -5.11 -11.76
CA ILE A 244 26.58 -5.31 -10.52
C ILE A 244 25.06 -5.23 -10.78
N GLY A 245 24.34 -6.26 -10.34
CA GLY A 245 22.88 -6.36 -10.36
C GLY A 245 22.22 -5.77 -9.11
N ALA A 246 22.81 -6.02 -7.94
CA ALA A 246 22.32 -5.51 -6.66
C ALA A 246 23.49 -5.20 -5.71
N LEU A 247 23.30 -4.19 -4.86
CA LEU A 247 24.20 -3.90 -3.75
C LEU A 247 23.71 -4.67 -2.52
N GLU A 248 24.61 -5.36 -1.83
CA GLU A 248 24.32 -6.08 -0.59
C GLU A 248 24.70 -5.21 0.61
N PHE A 249 23.88 -5.25 1.64
CA PHE A 249 24.04 -4.39 2.80
C PHE A 249 23.71 -5.10 4.11
N GLY A 250 24.31 -4.61 5.18
CA GLY A 250 24.16 -5.12 6.53
C GLY A 250 24.17 -4.02 7.58
N ARG A 251 23.79 -4.39 8.80
CA ARG A 251 23.87 -3.52 9.98
C ARG A 251 25.13 -3.86 10.78
N TYR A 252 25.68 -2.87 11.45
CA TYR A 252 26.78 -3.05 12.38
C TYR A 252 26.28 -3.61 13.73
N THR A 253 27.02 -4.56 14.28
CA THR A 253 26.78 -5.18 15.58
C THR A 253 28.12 -5.36 16.32
N ASP A 254 28.08 -5.77 17.58
CA ASP A 254 29.30 -6.03 18.36
C ASP A 254 30.16 -7.15 17.72
N ASP A 255 29.54 -8.08 16.98
CA ASP A 255 30.20 -9.17 16.26
C ASP A 255 30.63 -8.79 14.82
N GLY A 256 30.52 -7.51 14.45
CA GLY A 256 30.79 -6.98 13.11
C GLY A 256 29.52 -6.74 12.28
N VAL A 257 29.67 -6.63 10.96
CA VAL A 257 28.55 -6.31 10.06
C VAL A 257 27.73 -7.57 9.74
N VAL A 258 26.46 -7.56 10.14
CA VAL A 258 25.50 -8.64 9.88
C VAL A 258 24.70 -8.32 8.63
N TYR A 259 24.72 -9.22 7.65
CA TYR A 259 23.94 -9.12 6.42
C TYR A 259 22.44 -8.94 6.72
N VAL A 260 21.81 -7.96 6.06
CA VAL A 260 20.37 -7.68 6.18
C VAL A 260 19.65 -7.98 4.87
N GLY A 261 20.25 -7.62 3.73
CA GLY A 261 19.60 -7.80 2.45
C GLY A 261 20.38 -7.20 1.28
N ARG A 262 19.67 -6.99 0.18
CA ARG A 262 20.22 -6.41 -1.05
C ARG A 262 19.25 -5.44 -1.67
N CYS A 263 19.75 -4.36 -2.26
CA CYS A 263 18.95 -3.30 -2.88
C CYS A 263 19.27 -3.13 -4.37
N SER A 264 18.29 -2.57 -5.07
CA SER A 264 18.43 -2.10 -6.45
C SER A 264 18.41 -0.56 -6.48
N GLY A 265 18.29 0.08 -7.64
CA GLY A 265 18.06 1.54 -7.72
C GLY A 265 19.28 2.41 -7.99
N MET A 266 20.49 1.85 -8.07
CA MET A 266 21.65 2.59 -8.59
C MET A 266 21.47 2.94 -10.06
N THR A 267 21.99 4.12 -10.46
CA THR A 267 22.09 4.54 -11.86
C THR A 267 23.04 3.62 -12.64
N ASP A 268 22.89 3.54 -13.95
CA ASP A 268 23.75 2.68 -14.79
C ASP A 268 25.23 3.15 -14.74
N ALA A 269 25.47 4.46 -14.58
CA ALA A 269 26.82 5.00 -14.38
C ALA A 269 27.45 4.53 -13.07
N LEU A 270 26.70 4.61 -11.95
CA LEU A 270 27.20 4.15 -10.65
C LEU A 270 27.40 2.64 -10.62
N ARG A 271 26.53 1.86 -11.29
CA ARG A 271 26.73 0.41 -11.45
C ARG A 271 28.06 0.10 -12.11
N LYS A 272 28.41 0.85 -13.15
CA LYS A 272 29.66 0.66 -13.87
C LYS A 272 30.85 0.96 -12.98
N GLU A 273 30.86 2.12 -12.33
CA GLU A 273 31.91 2.53 -11.40
C GLU A 273 32.18 1.47 -10.33
N MET A 274 31.13 0.98 -9.66
CA MET A 274 31.27 -0.08 -8.65
C MET A 274 31.67 -1.44 -9.25
N SER A 275 31.34 -1.71 -10.52
CA SER A 275 31.72 -2.97 -11.17
C SER A 275 33.20 -3.00 -11.53
N ASP A 276 33.76 -1.83 -11.86
CA ASP A 276 35.18 -1.66 -12.21
C ASP A 276 36.09 -1.81 -10.97
N ASP A 277 35.59 -1.47 -9.78
CA ASP A 277 36.33 -1.60 -8.51
C ASP A 277 35.40 -1.88 -7.34
N ARG A 278 35.01 -3.15 -7.13
CA ARG A 278 34.06 -3.55 -6.08
C ARG A 278 34.60 -3.30 -4.68
N ASP A 279 35.88 -3.58 -4.47
CA ASP A 279 36.48 -3.63 -3.14
C ASP A 279 36.53 -2.25 -2.48
N SER A 280 36.69 -1.16 -3.26
CA SER A 280 36.66 0.19 -2.71
C SER A 280 35.30 0.65 -2.18
N PHE A 281 34.23 -0.09 -2.48
CA PHE A 281 32.88 0.21 -1.99
C PHE A 281 32.45 -0.62 -0.79
N ILE A 282 33.07 -1.79 -0.56
CA ILE A 282 32.78 -2.64 0.60
C ILE A 282 33.15 -1.87 1.87
N GLY A 283 32.28 -1.91 2.87
CA GLY A 283 32.47 -1.19 4.14
C GLY A 283 32.04 0.28 4.11
N ARG A 284 31.68 0.85 2.95
CA ARG A 284 31.10 2.20 2.91
C ARG A 284 29.68 2.21 3.46
N VAL A 285 29.24 3.36 3.95
CA VAL A 285 27.85 3.55 4.39
C VAL A 285 26.98 3.98 3.21
N VAL A 286 25.81 3.36 3.11
CA VAL A 286 24.79 3.64 2.11
C VAL A 286 23.46 3.92 2.80
N GLU A 287 22.76 4.93 2.33
CA GLU A 287 21.36 5.13 2.66
C GLU A 287 20.51 4.29 1.71
N ILE A 288 19.69 3.41 2.27
CA ILE A 288 18.67 2.69 1.54
C ILE A 288 17.30 3.17 1.96
N LYS A 289 16.34 3.16 1.04
CA LYS A 289 14.93 3.36 1.35
C LYS A 289 14.15 2.09 1.08
N SER A 290 13.19 1.81 1.93
CA SER A 290 12.26 0.69 1.82
C SER A 290 10.84 1.20 1.89
N ASN A 291 9.91 0.52 1.22
CA ASN A 291 8.50 0.88 1.34
C ASN A 291 7.92 0.50 2.71
N GLU A 292 8.48 -0.54 3.34
CA GLU A 292 8.06 -1.10 4.61
C GLU A 292 9.16 -2.04 5.14
N LEU A 293 9.04 -2.44 6.40
CA LEU A 293 9.83 -3.51 6.99
C LEU A 293 8.96 -4.77 7.14
N CYS A 294 9.49 -5.92 6.75
CA CYS A 294 8.81 -7.21 6.82
C CYS A 294 9.60 -8.20 7.68
N GLY A 295 8.88 -9.05 8.42
CA GLY A 295 9.48 -10.13 9.20
C GLY A 295 8.85 -10.30 10.58
N SER A 296 9.50 -11.11 11.41
CA SER A 296 9.07 -11.34 12.80
C SER A 296 9.52 -10.19 13.70
N LYS A 297 9.03 -10.16 14.96
CA LYS A 297 9.46 -9.16 15.95
C LYS A 297 10.98 -9.17 16.20
N GLU A 298 11.63 -10.32 16.02
CA GLU A 298 13.08 -10.48 16.26
C GLU A 298 13.94 -10.23 15.00
N TYR A 299 13.34 -10.39 13.81
CA TYR A 299 14.05 -10.27 12.53
C TYR A 299 13.19 -9.52 11.52
N ARG A 300 13.38 -8.19 11.44
CA ARG A 300 12.83 -7.36 10.37
C ARG A 300 13.84 -7.20 9.24
N SER A 301 13.34 -7.14 8.02
CA SER A 301 14.09 -6.92 6.80
C SER A 301 13.34 -5.91 5.92
N PRO A 302 14.03 -5.03 5.20
CA PRO A 302 13.36 -4.09 4.31
C PRO A 302 12.75 -4.80 3.10
N ARG A 303 11.50 -4.43 2.77
CA ARG A 303 10.82 -4.92 1.56
C ARG A 303 11.01 -3.97 0.39
N HIS A 304 11.59 -4.51 -0.68
CA HIS A 304 11.97 -3.75 -1.89
C HIS A 304 12.91 -2.58 -1.60
N PRO A 305 14.04 -2.81 -0.91
CA PRO A 305 14.99 -1.74 -0.63
C PRO A 305 15.59 -1.19 -1.92
N GLN A 306 15.77 0.13 -1.93
CA GLN A 306 16.35 0.90 -3.03
C GLN A 306 17.51 1.74 -2.51
N PHE A 307 18.63 1.70 -3.21
CA PHE A 307 19.74 2.62 -3.04
C PHE A 307 19.25 4.07 -3.17
N VAL A 308 19.65 4.92 -2.22
CA VAL A 308 19.44 6.37 -2.27
C VAL A 308 20.76 7.05 -2.60
N CYS A 309 21.75 6.94 -1.72
CA CYS A 309 23.07 7.55 -1.88
C CYS A 309 24.12 6.89 -0.97
N PHE A 310 25.40 7.18 -1.22
CA PHE A 310 26.45 6.92 -0.24
C PHE A 310 26.49 8.02 0.81
N ARG A 311 26.65 7.63 2.08
CA ARG A 311 26.75 8.54 3.23
C ARG A 311 28.20 8.68 3.63
N THR A 312 28.87 9.69 3.08
CA THR A 312 30.28 9.99 3.42
C THR A 312 30.43 10.66 4.79
N ASP A 313 29.31 11.06 5.40
CA ASP A 313 29.21 11.70 6.70
C ASP A 313 29.05 10.70 7.86
N LYS A 314 28.91 9.40 7.58
CA LYS A 314 28.68 8.36 8.58
C LYS A 314 29.76 7.27 8.54
N LEU A 315 30.11 6.80 9.73
CA LEU A 315 30.98 5.65 9.95
C LEU A 315 30.16 4.36 10.01
N PRO A 316 30.71 3.21 9.57
CA PRO A 316 30.01 1.91 9.62
C PRO A 316 29.47 1.55 11.01
N GLU A 317 30.19 1.90 12.07
CA GLU A 317 29.83 1.63 13.46
C GLU A 317 28.54 2.36 13.89
N GLN A 318 28.13 3.40 13.14
CA GLN A 318 26.89 4.14 13.38
C GLN A 318 25.68 3.49 12.70
N CYS A 319 25.89 2.48 11.85
CA CYS A 319 24.84 1.80 11.09
C CYS A 319 24.21 0.64 11.88
N LEU A 320 23.65 0.94 13.06
CA LEU A 320 23.15 -0.09 13.99
C LEU A 320 21.86 -0.78 13.54
N GLY A 321 21.22 -0.27 12.48
CA GLY A 321 19.93 -0.74 11.96
C GLY A 321 18.86 -0.72 13.04
N GLU A 322 18.75 0.41 13.76
CA GLU A 322 17.80 0.60 14.86
C GLU A 322 16.36 0.50 14.37
N GLU A 323 16.11 0.92 13.12
CA GLU A 323 14.81 0.81 12.45
C GLU A 323 14.39 -0.66 12.25
N LEU A 324 15.35 -1.59 12.21
CA LEU A 324 15.09 -3.04 12.14
C LEU A 324 14.78 -3.65 13.51
N LYS A 325 15.06 -2.92 14.60
CA LYS A 325 14.69 -3.28 15.97
C LYS A 325 13.37 -2.55 16.30
N GLN A 326 12.56 -3.10 17.19
CA GLN A 326 11.55 -2.29 17.86
C GLN A 326 11.91 -2.28 19.34
N ASP A 327 11.69 -1.11 19.98
CA ASP A 327 11.92 -0.89 21.40
C ASP A 327 11.47 -2.08 22.24
N LYS A 328 12.37 -2.54 23.10
CA LYS A 328 11.96 -3.25 24.30
C LYS A 328 11.25 -2.19 25.15
N ASP A 329 9.96 -2.39 25.38
CA ASP A 329 9.06 -1.62 26.27
C ASP A 329 8.04 -0.71 25.56
N ALA A 330 6.87 -1.30 25.26
CA ALA A 330 5.55 -0.67 25.35
C ALA A 330 4.49 -1.77 25.56
#